data_AF-C1N195-F1
#
_entry.id   AF-C1N195-F1
#
_cell.length_a   1.000
_cell.length_b   1.000
_cell.length_c   1.000
_cell.angle_alpha   90.00
_cell.angle_beta   90.00
_cell.angle_gamma   90.00
#
_symmetry.space_group_name_H-M   'P 1'
#
loop_
_entity.id
_entity.type
_entity.pdbx_description
1 polymer ?
#
loop_
_entity_poly.entity_id
_entity_poly.type
_entity_poly.pdbx_seq_one_letter_code
_entity_poly.pdbx_strand_id
1 'polypeptide(L)'
;MKNERSGILLDLYFNCLAYASTCGFTTEKTSTFLAIVKAVHVKAVSETQTIANSFGFFKLLATQSSVQRPPYSLGIFSFAEMKEMSEYMLSTYYRHYKIYQYAFTTLVRMDVQHVEPLFETSVAFEPLGFAMTEEEYDAKQEEIARLAAEAKVKEEEEAAALEEEEREARLKAEYEAAMPEEVTTKVAEVLAAKSKRSWRK
;
A
#
# COMPACT_ATOMS: atom_id res chain seq x y z
N MET A 1 -18.54 -2.91 27.09
CA MET A 1 -17.90 -3.43 25.86
C MET A 1 -16.53 -4.07 26.03
N LYS A 2 -15.53 -3.54 26.77
CA LYS A 2 -14.22 -4.24 26.92
C LYS A 2 -14.33 -5.64 27.59
N ASN A 3 -15.23 -5.81 28.57
CA ASN A 3 -15.37 -7.08 29.30
C ASN A 3 -16.05 -8.20 28.51
N GLU A 4 -16.91 -7.89 27.53
CA GLU A 4 -17.68 -8.91 26.80
C GLU A 4 -16.79 -9.70 25.84
N ARG A 5 -15.87 -9.02 25.15
CA ARG A 5 -14.86 -9.66 24.29
C ARG A 5 -13.94 -10.57 25.08
N SER A 6 -13.56 -10.16 26.30
CA SER A 6 -12.78 -10.99 27.20
C SER A 6 -13.53 -12.26 27.63
N GLY A 7 -14.85 -12.18 27.82
CA GLY A 7 -15.69 -13.34 28.11
C GLY A 7 -15.68 -14.36 26.96
N ILE A 8 -15.80 -13.89 25.72
CA ILE A 8 -15.73 -14.74 24.52
C ILE A 8 -14.36 -15.43 24.40
N LEU A 9 -13.27 -14.70 24.67
CA LEU A 9 -11.92 -15.29 24.68
C LEU A 9 -11.75 -16.35 25.77
N LEU A 10 -12.24 -16.07 26.97
CA LEU A 10 -12.18 -17.01 28.08
C LEU A 10 -12.95 -18.29 27.77
N ASP A 11 -14.14 -18.17 27.16
CA ASP A 11 -14.91 -19.34 26.73
C ASP A 11 -14.15 -20.16 25.68
N LEU A 12 -13.55 -19.51 24.68
CA LEU A 12 -12.69 -20.19 23.69
C LEU A 12 -11.55 -20.97 24.36
N TYR A 13 -10.81 -20.33 25.26
CA TYR A 13 -9.69 -20.98 25.96
C TYR A 13 -10.14 -22.07 26.93
N PHE A 14 -11.29 -21.89 27.59
CA PHE A 14 -11.88 -22.89 28.46
C PHE A 14 -12.26 -24.15 27.68
N ASN A 15 -12.91 -24.00 26.52
CA ASN A 15 -13.22 -25.12 25.64
C ASN A 15 -11.95 -25.84 25.15
N CYS A 16 -10.91 -25.10 24.78
CA CYS A 16 -9.61 -25.69 24.42
C CYS A 16 -8.97 -26.47 25.58
N LEU A 17 -9.06 -25.97 26.81
CA LEU A 17 -8.57 -26.67 28.01
C LEU A 17 -9.38 -27.93 28.31
N ALA A 18 -10.71 -27.86 28.19
CA ALA A 18 -11.58 -29.01 28.37
C ALA A 18 -11.23 -30.11 27.35
N TYR A 19 -11.06 -29.75 26.07
CA TYR A 19 -10.62 -30.67 25.02
C TYR A 19 -9.25 -31.29 25.33
N ALA A 20 -8.26 -30.49 25.70
CA ALA A 20 -6.93 -30.99 26.05
C ALA A 20 -6.98 -31.97 27.25
N SER A 21 -7.86 -31.73 28.22
CA SER A 21 -8.11 -32.65 29.34
C SER A 21 -8.76 -33.96 28.87
N THR A 22 -9.70 -33.91 27.92
CA THR A 22 -10.33 -35.13 27.38
C THR A 22 -9.36 -36.00 26.58
N CYS A 23 -8.41 -35.39 25.88
CA CYS A 23 -7.36 -36.10 25.14
C CYS A 23 -6.19 -36.56 26.03
N GLY A 24 -6.17 -36.20 27.33
CA GLY A 24 -5.09 -36.56 28.24
C GLY A 24 -3.75 -35.91 27.91
N PHE A 25 -3.75 -34.69 27.38
CA PHE A 25 -2.52 -33.99 27.01
C PHE A 25 -1.65 -33.65 28.23
N THR A 26 -0.33 -33.72 28.04
CA THR A 26 0.65 -33.25 29.03
C THR A 26 0.59 -31.73 29.15
N THR A 27 1.11 -31.17 30.25
CA THR A 27 1.14 -29.72 30.47
C THR A 27 1.82 -28.97 29.33
N GLU A 28 2.88 -29.54 28.75
CA GLU A 28 3.58 -28.98 27.59
C GLU A 28 2.68 -28.93 26.35
N LYS A 29 1.99 -30.04 26.03
CA LYS A 29 1.03 -30.14 24.91
C LYS A 29 -0.15 -29.19 25.08
N THR A 30 -0.70 -29.08 26.28
CA THR A 30 -1.82 -28.18 26.55
C THR A 30 -1.39 -26.72 26.41
N SER A 31 -0.21 -26.36 26.92
CA SER A 31 0.34 -25.00 26.79
C SER A 31 0.59 -24.64 25.33
N THR A 32 1.16 -25.55 24.54
CA THR A 32 1.43 -25.31 23.12
C THR A 32 0.14 -25.23 22.31
N PHE A 33 -0.85 -26.08 22.58
CA PHE A 33 -2.16 -26.00 21.93
C PHE A 33 -2.84 -24.65 22.17
N LEU A 34 -2.91 -24.21 23.42
CA LEU A 34 -3.44 -22.88 23.77
C LEU A 34 -2.67 -21.75 23.10
N ALA A 35 -1.34 -21.85 23.04
CA ALA A 35 -0.50 -20.86 22.36
C ALA A 35 -0.80 -20.79 20.85
N ILE A 36 -0.99 -21.93 20.18
CA ILE A 36 -1.39 -22.00 18.78
C ILE A 36 -2.74 -21.33 18.57
N VAL A 37 -3.77 -21.71 19.36
CA VAL A 37 -5.12 -21.12 19.24
C VAL A 37 -5.10 -19.62 19.47
N LYS A 38 -4.35 -19.17 20.49
CA LYS A 38 -4.16 -17.74 20.76
C LYS A 38 -3.50 -17.02 19.58
N ALA A 39 -2.41 -17.56 19.03
CA ALA A 39 -1.71 -16.96 17.90
C ALA A 39 -2.60 -16.87 16.67
N VAL A 40 -3.35 -17.93 16.36
CA VAL A 40 -4.32 -17.96 15.26
C VAL A 40 -5.41 -16.91 15.46
N HIS A 41 -6.00 -16.83 16.65
CA HIS A 41 -7.07 -15.88 16.93
C HIS A 41 -6.60 -14.43 16.85
N VAL A 42 -5.45 -14.11 17.47
CA VAL A 42 -4.87 -12.75 17.41
C VAL A 42 -4.61 -12.34 15.97
N LYS A 43 -4.02 -13.22 15.15
CA LYS A 43 -3.75 -12.93 13.74
C LYS A 43 -5.03 -12.80 12.91
N ALA A 44 -6.01 -13.66 13.16
CA ALA A 44 -7.31 -13.62 12.50
C ALA A 44 -8.03 -12.29 12.74
N VAL A 45 -7.96 -11.77 13.97
CA VAL A 45 -8.55 -10.49 14.36
C VAL A 45 -7.77 -9.30 13.81
N SER A 46 -6.43 -9.31 13.91
CA SER A 46 -5.61 -8.17 13.49
C SER A 46 -5.63 -7.92 11.98
N GLU A 47 -5.63 -8.99 11.20
CA GLU A 47 -5.57 -8.93 9.73
C GLU A 47 -6.93 -9.18 9.06
N THR A 48 -8.00 -9.38 9.85
CA THR A 48 -9.35 -9.74 9.34
C THR A 48 -9.29 -10.89 8.32
N GLN A 49 -8.53 -11.93 8.65
CA GLN A 49 -8.21 -13.00 7.70
C GLN A 49 -9.45 -13.81 7.28
N THR A 50 -9.41 -14.36 6.06
CA THR A 50 -10.39 -15.36 5.61
C THR A 50 -10.20 -16.68 6.36
N ILE A 51 -11.25 -17.52 6.37
CA ILE A 51 -11.21 -18.85 7.01
C ILE A 51 -10.05 -19.70 6.44
N ALA A 52 -9.87 -19.69 5.12
CA ALA A 52 -8.82 -20.45 4.44
C ALA A 52 -7.41 -20.01 4.88
N ASN A 53 -7.17 -18.69 4.96
CA ASN A 53 -5.86 -18.17 5.36
C ASN A 53 -5.58 -18.42 6.84
N SER A 54 -6.56 -18.23 7.72
CA SER A 54 -6.45 -18.56 9.14
C SER A 54 -6.18 -20.06 9.35
N PHE A 55 -6.88 -20.93 8.63
CA PHE A 55 -6.67 -22.37 8.70
C PHE A 55 -5.30 -22.78 8.16
N GLY A 56 -4.83 -22.15 7.07
CA GLY A 56 -3.47 -22.32 6.57
C GLY A 56 -2.42 -21.95 7.62
N PHE A 57 -2.62 -20.85 8.35
CA PHE A 57 -1.74 -20.43 9.44
C PHE A 57 -1.77 -21.42 10.61
N PHE A 58 -2.95 -21.90 11.00
CA PHE A 58 -3.09 -22.96 12.01
C PHE A 58 -2.33 -24.24 11.60
N LYS A 59 -2.49 -24.68 10.35
CA LYS A 59 -1.81 -25.87 9.81
C LYS A 59 -0.28 -25.71 9.84
N LEU A 60 0.21 -24.51 9.52
CA LEU A 60 1.64 -24.18 9.60
C LEU A 60 2.17 -24.32 11.04
N LEU A 61 1.50 -23.71 12.02
CA LEU A 61 1.88 -23.80 13.43
C LEU A 61 1.78 -25.23 13.98
N ALA A 62 0.73 -25.96 13.60
CA ALA A 62 0.55 -27.36 13.98
C ALA A 62 1.69 -28.24 13.44
N THR A 63 2.11 -28.01 12.19
CA THR A 63 3.22 -28.75 11.57
C THR A 63 4.56 -28.42 12.25
N GLN A 64 4.79 -27.16 12.59
CA GLN A 64 5.97 -26.72 13.35
C GLN A 64 6.01 -27.27 14.79
N SER A 65 4.87 -27.68 15.33
CA SER A 65 4.79 -28.24 16.70
C SER A 65 4.83 -29.77 16.71
N SER A 66 4.92 -30.41 15.54
CA SER A 66 4.95 -31.87 15.40
C SER A 66 6.24 -32.39 14.79
N VAL A 67 6.85 -31.65 13.87
CA VAL A 67 8.12 -32.07 13.25
C VAL A 67 9.29 -31.54 14.07
N GLN A 68 10.13 -32.44 14.59
CA GLN A 68 11.37 -32.06 15.27
C GLN A 68 12.41 -31.58 14.24
N ARG A 69 12.66 -30.26 14.19
CA ARG A 69 13.80 -29.65 13.46
C ARG A 69 14.35 -28.47 14.25
N PRO A 70 15.30 -28.69 15.16
CA PRO A 70 16.07 -27.61 15.76
C PRO A 70 16.73 -26.76 14.66
N PRO A 71 16.77 -25.41 14.70
CA PRO A 71 16.31 -24.48 15.74
C PRO A 71 14.84 -23.99 15.61
N TYR A 72 14.07 -24.48 14.63
CA TYR A 72 12.80 -23.87 14.22
C TYR A 72 11.54 -24.58 14.74
N SER A 73 11.62 -25.87 15.06
CA SER A 73 10.44 -26.66 15.42
C SER A 73 10.74 -27.74 16.46
N LEU A 74 9.78 -27.93 17.37
CA LEU A 74 9.80 -28.91 18.45
C LEU A 74 8.70 -29.95 18.18
N GLY A 75 9.04 -31.24 18.21
CA GLY A 75 8.15 -32.37 17.95
C GLY A 75 7.32 -32.74 19.17
N ILE A 76 6.44 -31.83 19.60
CA ILE A 76 5.63 -31.96 20.82
C ILE A 76 4.40 -32.83 20.56
N PHE A 77 3.79 -32.70 19.39
CA PHE A 77 2.61 -33.47 18.98
C PHE A 77 2.95 -34.62 18.05
N SER A 78 2.29 -35.76 18.26
CA SER A 78 2.26 -36.84 17.28
C SER A 78 1.34 -36.49 16.10
N PHE A 79 1.50 -37.22 14.99
CA PHE A 79 0.67 -37.03 13.80
C PHE A 79 -0.83 -37.35 14.06
N ALA A 80 -1.12 -38.34 14.90
CA ALA A 80 -2.48 -38.71 15.27
C ALA A 80 -3.16 -37.58 16.06
N GLU A 81 -2.48 -37.06 17.09
CA GLU A 81 -2.97 -35.94 17.91
C GLU A 81 -3.18 -34.67 17.07
N MET A 82 -2.31 -34.42 16.08
CA MET A 82 -2.48 -33.28 15.17
C MET A 82 -3.76 -33.40 14.34
N LYS A 83 -4.10 -34.61 13.87
CA LYS A 83 -5.32 -34.85 13.10
C LYS A 83 -6.56 -34.59 13.96
N GLU A 84 -6.59 -35.14 15.16
CA GLU A 84 -7.70 -34.93 16.11
C GLU A 84 -7.84 -33.45 16.49
N MET A 85 -6.72 -32.78 16.77
CA MET A 85 -6.69 -31.36 17.07
C MET A 85 -7.24 -30.51 15.91
N SER A 86 -6.89 -30.88 14.67
CA SER A 86 -7.38 -30.18 13.48
C SER A 86 -8.89 -30.36 13.30
N GLU A 87 -9.41 -31.56 13.55
CA GLU A 87 -10.84 -31.87 13.48
C GLU A 87 -11.63 -31.17 14.59
N TYR A 88 -11.06 -31.10 15.80
CA TYR A 88 -11.61 -30.30 16.89
C TYR A 88 -11.69 -28.81 16.53
N MET A 89 -10.62 -28.24 15.99
CA MET A 89 -10.59 -26.82 15.59
C MET A 89 -11.59 -26.53 14.46
N LEU A 90 -11.77 -27.45 13.51
CA LEU A 90 -12.75 -27.32 12.42
C LEU A 90 -14.19 -27.34 12.96
N SER A 91 -14.50 -28.27 13.87
CA SER A 91 -15.85 -28.45 14.41
C SER A 91 -16.28 -27.35 15.40
N THR A 92 -15.33 -26.73 16.10
CA THR A 92 -15.60 -25.70 17.13
C THR A 92 -15.28 -24.29 16.63
N TYR A 93 -13.99 -23.94 16.56
CA TYR A 93 -13.53 -22.59 16.25
C TYR A 93 -13.92 -22.14 14.84
N TYR A 94 -13.60 -22.95 13.82
CA TYR A 94 -13.84 -22.55 12.42
C TYR A 94 -15.31 -22.62 12.01
N ARG A 95 -16.09 -23.52 12.62
CA ARG A 95 -17.55 -23.55 12.45
C ARG A 95 -18.20 -22.22 12.83
N HIS A 96 -17.68 -21.56 13.85
CA HIS A 96 -18.19 -20.27 14.35
C HIS A 96 -17.29 -19.08 14.00
N TYR A 97 -16.40 -19.22 13.01
CA TYR A 97 -15.39 -18.21 12.68
C TYR A 97 -15.97 -16.82 12.39
N LYS A 98 -17.08 -16.76 11.65
CA LYS A 98 -17.73 -15.48 11.31
C LYS A 98 -18.27 -14.74 12.54
N ILE A 99 -18.69 -15.47 13.58
CA ILE A 99 -19.17 -14.87 14.83
C ILE A 99 -18.00 -14.22 15.57
N TYR A 100 -16.86 -14.93 15.66
CA TYR A 100 -15.63 -14.35 16.20
C TYR A 100 -15.20 -13.12 15.38
N GLN A 101 -15.14 -13.22 14.05
CA GLN A 101 -14.77 -12.10 13.20
C GLN A 101 -15.67 -10.88 13.46
N TYR A 102 -16.99 -11.07 13.55
CA TYR A 102 -17.92 -9.98 13.84
C TYR A 102 -17.72 -9.38 15.23
N ALA A 103 -17.59 -10.19 16.28
CA ALA A 103 -17.46 -9.73 17.67
C ALA A 103 -16.19 -8.90 17.91
N PHE A 104 -15.10 -9.25 17.21
CA PHE A 104 -13.79 -8.60 17.34
C PHE A 104 -13.56 -7.48 16.31
N THR A 105 -14.37 -7.36 15.26
CA THR A 105 -14.31 -6.23 14.34
C THR A 105 -14.75 -4.94 15.05
N THR A 106 -13.99 -3.86 14.86
CA THR A 106 -14.40 -2.53 15.35
C THR A 106 -15.51 -2.00 14.46
N LEU A 107 -16.72 -1.88 15.01
CA LEU A 107 -17.85 -1.29 14.30
C LEU A 107 -17.63 0.22 14.15
N VAL A 108 -17.40 0.69 12.92
CA VAL A 108 -17.42 2.11 12.59
C VAL A 108 -18.88 2.50 12.37
N ARG A 109 -19.45 3.29 13.28
CA ARG A 109 -20.77 3.89 13.09
C ARG A 109 -20.58 5.19 12.31
N MET A 110 -21.23 5.29 11.15
CA MET A 110 -21.29 6.52 10.37
C MET A 110 -22.64 7.18 10.66
N ASP A 111 -22.60 8.30 11.39
CA ASP A 111 -23.76 9.13 11.62
C ASP A 111 -23.88 10.11 10.46
N VAL A 112 -24.92 9.96 9.64
CA VAL A 112 -25.19 10.86 8.52
C VAL A 112 -26.15 11.94 9.00
N GLN A 113 -25.69 13.18 9.00
CA GLN A 113 -26.54 14.34 9.23
C GLN A 113 -26.85 14.99 7.89
N HIS A 114 -28.13 15.22 7.61
CA HIS A 114 -28.53 15.99 6.44
C HIS A 114 -28.22 17.47 6.72
N VAL A 115 -27.31 18.05 5.94
CA VAL A 115 -27.15 19.49 5.86
C VAL A 115 -28.28 20.02 4.97
N GLU A 116 -28.89 21.14 5.35
CA GLU A 116 -29.88 21.80 4.50
C GLU A 116 -29.31 21.97 3.09
N PRO A 117 -30.06 21.63 2.03
CA PRO A 117 -29.58 21.78 0.67
C PRO A 117 -29.26 23.25 0.45
N LEU A 118 -27.99 23.55 0.17
CA LEU A 118 -27.57 24.86 -0.31
C LEU A 118 -28.18 25.01 -1.70
N PHE A 119 -29.36 25.62 -1.79
CA PHE A 119 -29.93 26.00 -3.07
C PHE A 119 -29.05 27.12 -3.62
N GLU A 120 -28.13 26.76 -4.51
CA GLU A 120 -27.45 27.72 -5.36
C GLU A 120 -28.54 28.45 -6.14
N THR A 121 -28.79 29.70 -5.77
CA THR A 121 -29.65 30.57 -6.55
C THR A 121 -28.93 30.75 -7.87
N SER A 122 -29.52 30.25 -8.96
CA SER A 122 -28.94 30.37 -10.29
C SER A 122 -28.56 31.82 -10.53
N VAL A 123 -27.37 32.05 -11.08
CA VAL A 123 -26.95 33.40 -11.48
C VAL A 123 -28.02 33.97 -12.39
N ALA A 124 -28.53 35.16 -12.07
CA ALA A 124 -29.47 35.85 -12.92
C ALA A 124 -28.74 36.16 -14.25
N PHE A 125 -29.16 35.51 -15.33
CA PHE A 125 -28.65 35.82 -16.66
C PHE A 125 -29.02 37.26 -17.02
N GLU A 126 -28.10 37.95 -17.69
CA GLU A 126 -28.42 39.24 -18.29
C GLU A 126 -29.55 39.06 -19.31
N PRO A 127 -30.55 39.97 -19.36
CA PRO A 127 -31.68 39.81 -20.24
C PRO A 127 -31.23 39.87 -21.71
N LEU A 128 -31.95 39.17 -22.59
CA LEU A 128 -31.66 39.05 -24.04
C LEU A 128 -31.43 40.38 -24.76
N GLY A 129 -31.90 41.51 -24.21
CA GLY A 129 -31.69 42.85 -24.77
C GLY A 129 -30.23 43.35 -24.69
N PHE A 130 -29.37 42.73 -23.90
CA PHE A 130 -27.93 43.02 -23.85
C PHE A 130 -27.09 42.01 -24.64
N ALA A 131 -27.73 41.10 -25.38
CA ALA A 131 -27.01 40.14 -26.21
C ALA A 131 -26.19 40.89 -27.29
N MET A 132 -24.96 40.44 -27.50
CA MET A 132 -24.15 40.88 -28.63
C MET A 132 -24.82 40.46 -29.93
N THR A 133 -24.68 41.29 -30.97
CA THR A 133 -25.16 40.93 -32.31
C THR A 133 -24.32 39.78 -32.87
N GLU A 134 -24.86 39.04 -33.84
CA GLU A 134 -24.18 37.89 -34.46
C GLU A 134 -22.83 38.30 -35.09
N GLU A 135 -22.79 39.48 -35.71
CA GLU A 135 -21.57 40.05 -36.31
C GLU A 135 -20.49 40.39 -35.27
N GLU A 136 -20.89 40.94 -34.12
CA GLU A 136 -19.96 41.23 -33.01
C GLU A 136 -19.45 39.96 -32.33
N TYR A 137 -20.29 38.92 -32.29
CA TYR A 137 -19.92 37.61 -31.77
C TYR A 137 -18.89 36.92 -32.67
N ASP A 138 -19.14 36.88 -33.97
CA ASP A 138 -18.23 36.28 -34.95
C ASP A 138 -16.86 36.99 -34.95
N ALA A 139 -16.84 38.32 -34.87
CA ALA A 139 -15.60 39.08 -34.76
C ALA A 139 -14.80 38.73 -33.48
N LYS A 140 -15.48 38.54 -32.34
CA LYS A 140 -14.83 38.10 -31.09
C LYS A 140 -14.34 36.66 -31.18
N GLN A 141 -15.09 35.77 -31.83
CA GLN A 141 -14.66 34.38 -32.04
C GLN A 141 -13.43 34.31 -32.95
N GLU A 142 -13.36 35.13 -34.00
CA GLU A 142 -12.18 35.25 -34.86
C GLU A 142 -10.97 35.80 -34.10
N GLU A 143 -11.15 36.81 -33.24
CA GLU A 143 -10.08 37.34 -32.40
C GLU A 143 -9.57 36.28 -31.40
N ILE A 144 -10.47 35.56 -30.75
CA ILE A 144 -10.15 34.45 -29.83
C ILE A 144 -9.43 33.33 -30.58
N ALA A 145 -9.88 32.98 -31.78
CA ALA A 145 -9.25 31.96 -32.61
C ALA A 145 -7.84 32.38 -33.07
N ARG A 146 -7.65 33.66 -33.40
CA ARG A 146 -6.33 34.21 -33.74
C ARG A 146 -5.38 34.16 -32.54
N LEU A 147 -5.84 34.59 -31.37
CA LEU A 147 -5.07 34.52 -30.12
C LEU A 147 -4.73 33.08 -29.74
N ALA A 148 -5.66 32.14 -29.93
CA ALA A 148 -5.44 30.72 -29.68
C ALA A 148 -4.44 30.11 -30.69
N ALA A 149 -4.49 30.52 -31.96
CA ALA A 149 -3.51 30.09 -32.96
C ALA A 149 -2.11 30.65 -32.66
N GLU A 150 -2.01 31.94 -32.30
CA GLU A 150 -0.76 32.56 -31.87
C GLU A 150 -0.18 31.88 -30.61
N ALA A 151 -1.03 31.49 -29.65
CA ALA A 151 -0.60 30.75 -28.47
C ALA A 151 -0.09 29.35 -28.81
N LYS A 152 -0.75 28.62 -29.72
CA LYS A 152 -0.30 27.30 -30.19
C LYS A 152 1.02 27.35 -30.94
N VAL A 153 1.21 28.36 -31.80
CA VAL A 153 2.49 28.55 -32.52
C VAL A 153 3.62 28.84 -31.53
N LYS A 154 3.38 29.67 -30.51
CA LYS A 154 4.37 29.91 -29.44
C LYS A 154 4.70 28.64 -28.66
N GLU A 155 3.70 27.83 -28.32
CA GLU A 155 3.90 26.56 -27.62
C GLU A 155 4.70 25.55 -28.47
N GLU A 156 4.44 25.50 -29.79
CA GLU A 156 5.21 24.66 -30.74
C GLU A 156 6.65 25.16 -30.94
N GLU A 157 6.88 26.47 -31.01
CA GLU A 157 8.23 27.06 -31.08
C GLU A 157 9.02 26.83 -29.79
N GLU A 158 8.38 26.97 -28.61
CA GLU A 158 8.98 26.66 -27.31
C GLU A 158 9.32 25.17 -27.19
N ALA A 159 8.44 24.27 -27.67
CA ALA A 159 8.71 22.84 -27.69
C ALA A 159 9.86 22.46 -28.65
N ALA A 160 9.92 23.06 -29.84
CA ALA A 160 11.01 22.85 -30.79
C ALA A 160 12.36 23.36 -30.26
N ALA A 161 12.37 24.50 -29.57
CA ALA A 161 13.57 25.04 -28.93
C ALA A 161 14.09 24.10 -27.82
N LEU A 162 13.20 23.53 -27.01
CA LEU A 162 13.57 22.53 -25.99
C LEU A 162 14.14 21.25 -26.63
N GLU A 163 13.56 20.76 -27.73
CA GLU A 163 14.07 19.59 -28.45
C GLU A 163 15.44 19.85 -29.12
N GLU A 164 15.68 21.08 -29.61
CA GLU A 164 17.00 21.49 -30.12
C GLU A 164 18.04 21.57 -29.00
N GLU A 165 17.71 22.17 -27.85
CA GLU A 165 18.59 22.21 -26.69
C GLU A 165 18.94 20.81 -26.18
N GLU A 166 17.97 19.88 -26.13
CA GLU A 166 18.22 18.48 -25.77
C GLU A 166 19.14 17.77 -26.78
N ARG A 167 18.98 18.06 -28.08
CA ARG A 167 19.80 17.50 -29.15
C ARG A 167 21.24 18.02 -29.07
N GLU A 168 21.42 19.31 -28.81
CA GLU A 168 22.73 19.92 -28.59
C GLU A 168 23.41 19.37 -27.34
N ALA A 169 22.68 19.22 -26.22
CA ALA A 169 23.20 18.62 -25.00
C ALA A 169 23.67 17.17 -25.23
N ARG A 170 22.93 16.39 -26.01
CA ARG A 170 23.28 15.00 -26.34
C ARG A 170 24.52 14.92 -27.24
N LEU A 171 24.62 15.77 -28.27
CA LEU A 171 25.81 15.85 -29.14
C LEU A 171 27.04 16.29 -28.35
N LYS A 172 26.89 17.26 -27.43
CA LYS A 172 27.97 17.72 -26.56
C LYS A 172 28.45 16.61 -25.62
N ALA A 173 27.55 15.85 -25.02
CA ALA A 173 27.90 14.70 -24.18
C ALA A 173 28.63 13.59 -24.96
N GLU A 174 28.21 13.31 -26.20
CA GLU A 174 28.89 12.35 -27.07
C GLU A 174 30.30 12.82 -27.45
N TYR A 175 30.46 14.11 -27.76
CA TYR A 175 31.78 14.71 -28.03
C TYR A 175 32.69 14.69 -26.80
N GLU A 176 32.15 14.97 -25.61
CA GLU A 176 32.88 14.88 -24.34
C GLU A 176 33.33 13.45 -24.01
N ALA A 177 32.51 12.44 -24.32
CA ALA A 177 32.86 11.02 -24.14
C ALA A 177 33.84 10.49 -25.19
N ALA A 178 33.79 11.01 -26.42
CA ALA A 178 34.70 10.63 -27.51
C ALA A 178 36.06 11.34 -27.44
N MET A 179 36.22 12.34 -26.57
CA MET A 179 37.53 12.96 -26.34
C MET A 179 38.48 11.96 -25.68
N PRO A 180 39.64 11.64 -26.31
CA PRO A 180 40.60 10.70 -25.73
C PRO A 180 41.21 11.27 -24.44
N GLU A 181 41.41 10.43 -23.43
CA GLU A 181 41.92 10.80 -22.10
C GLU A 181 43.30 11.50 -22.15
N GLU A 182 44.08 11.29 -23.22
CA GLU A 182 45.35 11.98 -23.43
C GLU A 182 45.21 13.49 -23.70
N VAL A 183 44.09 13.93 -24.28
CA VAL A 183 43.86 15.34 -24.62
C VAL A 183 43.32 16.09 -23.40
N THR A 184 42.45 15.46 -22.61
CA THR A 184 41.90 16.05 -21.38
C THR A 184 42.98 16.23 -20.30
N THR A 185 43.88 15.27 -20.16
CA THR A 185 45.05 15.33 -19.25
C THR A 185 46.03 16.43 -19.66
N LYS A 186 46.41 16.52 -20.95
CA LYS A 186 47.28 17.59 -21.47
C LYS A 186 46.64 18.98 -21.31
N VAL A 187 45.33 19.13 -21.54
CA VAL A 187 44.62 20.40 -21.33
C VAL A 187 44.59 20.78 -19.84
N ALA A 188 44.37 19.82 -18.94
CA ALA A 188 44.41 20.03 -17.49
C ALA A 188 45.81 20.45 -17.00
N GLU A 189 46.87 19.83 -17.52
CA GLU A 189 48.25 20.20 -17.22
C GLU A 189 48.61 21.61 -17.71
N VAL A 190 48.19 21.99 -18.93
CA VAL A 190 48.41 23.33 -19.49
C VAL A 190 47.63 24.39 -18.70
N LEU A 191 46.38 24.12 -18.30
CA LEU A 191 45.59 25.01 -17.44
C LEU A 191 46.22 25.18 -16.05
N ALA A 192 46.71 24.09 -15.44
CA ALA A 192 47.43 24.13 -14.17
C ALA A 192 48.76 24.90 -14.27
N ALA A 193 49.48 24.77 -15.39
CA ALA A 193 50.70 25.54 -15.65
C ALA A 193 50.42 27.04 -15.87
N LYS A 194 49.31 27.39 -16.54
CA LYS A 194 48.87 28.78 -16.75
C LYS A 194 48.38 29.44 -15.45
N SER A 195 47.65 28.70 -14.63
CA SER A 195 47.25 29.09 -13.27
C SER A 195 48.45 29.35 -12.36
N LYS A 196 49.45 28.44 -12.34
CA LYS A 196 50.71 28.62 -11.59
C LYS A 196 51.58 29.78 -12.09
N ARG A 197 51.53 30.10 -13.39
CA ARG A 197 52.20 31.28 -13.98
C ARG A 197 51.52 32.60 -13.60
N SER A 198 50.19 32.60 -13.45
CA SER A 198 49.40 33.77 -13.03
C SER A 198 49.71 34.19 -11.59
N TRP A 199 49.99 33.25 -10.69
CA TRP A 199 50.31 33.48 -9.27
C TRP A 199 51.80 33.76 -8.97
N ARG A 200 52.70 33.69 -9.98
CA ARG A 200 54.15 33.92 -9.84
C ARG A 200 54.60 35.30 -10.37
N LYS A 201 53.69 36.26 -10.47
CA LYS A 201 53.96 37.67 -10.75
C LYS A 201 53.54 38.54 -9.58
#